data_AF-A0A544YQZ6-F1
#
_entry.id   AF-A0A544YQZ6-F1
#
_cell.length_a   1.000
_cell.length_b   1.000
_cell.length_c   1.000
_cell.angle_alpha   90.00
_cell.angle_beta   90.00
_cell.angle_gamma   90.00
#
_symmetry.space_group_name_H-M   'P 1'
#
loop_
_entity.id
_entity.type
_entity.pdbx_description
1 polymer ?
#
loop_
_entity_poly.entity_id
_entity_poly.type
_entity_poly.pdbx_seq_one_letter_code
_entity_poly.pdbx_strand_id
1 'polypeptide(L)'
;MFDPGDGGETGGFAAGAGIGELPVILDALRAVADHLHTFLADGMIGNTLAVYALVQARRGGETASPARTIATGGPASPGPTSSGPSSPGRANPDQARLLDQAIATLTERLIAYGLSGERARQQTFRLLETVFEPGNTPEEIQALLSALLATPPALPLPERPAGGRSRSWMLPPWLWFYLTACLLAGAPGLLSDWIRQAGEYWSLMTHSPLGAARTAGIVLAVASIAHLFPVLILLGGTASLLVPGLRARHVERRHDLRVSDNPVIEEIAAFVRRHDPSIEIRFSESTRMLARVYPAGWTKARIAVFLPLTVLWRADPEAAEAVLLHEIAHRRQRDHHVVGLASPFAWLVRVWGPIFVLVGLLPIALYAALGGPAASLLTGQLLVHATVVPRMLLLPVMALWLAELSADRLAVRQRGADALIRALGRERALPHDRMRRVSGLLTHPPIGLRRKAAEGRFHGLTGLAVAWPATLVVRLALVSAVALPAFMLTGEDAGTAIAHVFRSIVEALAFDRLILSGSAVLLVVWPWIVRTRHTDQGNVPFIPYVLATALPLALYLTSFLGGAPTG
;
A
#
# COMPACT_ATOMS: atom_id res chain seq x y z
N MET A 1 25.34 50.83 2.27
CA MET A 1 26.24 49.66 2.28
C MET A 1 25.51 48.60 3.12
N PHE A 2 24.52 47.85 2.65
CA PHE A 2 24.13 47.37 1.32
C PHE A 2 22.67 47.75 0.99
N ASP A 3 22.38 47.73 -0.31
CA ASP A 3 21.13 48.12 -0.97
C ASP A 3 20.21 46.88 -1.13
N PRO A 4 18.87 46.96 -0.96
CA PRO A 4 17.95 45.88 -1.28
C PRO A 4 17.29 46.12 -2.64
N GLY A 5 17.65 45.32 -3.65
CA GLY A 5 17.09 45.43 -4.99
C GLY A 5 17.06 44.12 -5.76
N ASP A 6 15.88 43.84 -6.30
CA ASP A 6 15.49 42.89 -7.34
C ASP A 6 15.32 41.39 -7.02
N GLY A 7 14.06 40.98 -7.18
CA GLY A 7 13.59 39.61 -7.15
C GLY A 7 14.13 38.79 -8.31
N GLY A 8 14.82 37.70 -7.99
CA GLY A 8 15.17 36.66 -8.94
C GLY A 8 14.04 35.66 -9.09
N GLU A 9 13.42 35.63 -10.27
CA GLU A 9 12.60 34.51 -10.72
C GLU A 9 13.45 33.23 -10.76
N THR A 10 13.04 32.21 -10.01
CA THR A 10 13.57 30.85 -10.15
C THR A 10 12.82 30.13 -11.25
N GLY A 11 13.40 30.02 -12.45
CA GLY A 11 12.91 29.13 -13.49
C GLY A 11 13.03 29.65 -14.92
N GLY A 12 14.22 30.03 -15.37
CA GLY A 12 14.49 30.37 -16.76
C GLY A 12 15.63 29.53 -17.32
N PHE A 13 15.34 28.60 -18.24
CA PHE A 13 16.37 28.09 -19.15
C PHE A 13 16.73 29.24 -20.09
N ALA A 14 17.97 29.70 -20.02
CA ALA A 14 18.47 30.78 -20.86
C ALA A 14 18.41 30.39 -22.36
N ALA A 15 18.06 31.35 -23.22
CA ALA A 15 18.11 31.21 -24.67
C ALA A 15 19.58 31.13 -25.12
N GLY A 16 20.02 29.97 -25.62
CA GLY A 16 21.37 29.80 -26.18
C GLY A 16 21.96 28.38 -26.23
N ALA A 17 21.24 27.35 -25.78
CA ALA A 17 21.75 25.97 -25.82
C ALA A 17 21.85 25.42 -27.26
N GLY A 18 23.06 25.12 -27.71
CA GLY A 18 23.34 24.48 -28.99
C GLY A 18 23.12 22.96 -28.96
N ILE A 19 23.18 22.32 -30.14
CA ILE A 19 23.04 20.86 -30.39
C ILE A 19 23.91 19.98 -29.46
N GLY A 20 24.97 20.54 -28.86
CA GLY A 20 25.88 19.85 -27.93
C GLY A 20 25.33 19.54 -26.52
N GLU A 21 24.13 19.98 -26.15
CA GLU A 21 23.58 19.74 -24.81
C GLU A 21 22.65 18.51 -24.70
N LEU A 22 22.27 17.89 -25.81
CA LEU A 22 21.49 16.63 -25.80
C LEU A 22 22.19 15.52 -25.00
N PRO A 23 23.53 15.32 -25.10
CA PRO A 23 24.24 14.38 -24.24
C PRO A 23 24.16 14.73 -22.75
N VAL A 24 24.14 16.02 -22.39
CA VAL A 24 24.05 16.51 -20.99
C VAL A 24 22.65 16.29 -20.43
N ILE A 25 21.61 16.51 -21.23
CA ILE A 25 20.22 16.19 -20.85
C ILE A 25 20.05 14.68 -20.74
N LEU A 26 20.62 13.89 -21.65
CA LEU A 26 20.57 12.43 -21.58
C LEU A 26 21.38 11.87 -20.38
N ASP A 27 22.51 12.47 -20.01
CA ASP A 27 23.28 12.11 -18.80
C ASP A 27 22.59 12.61 -17.51
N ALA A 28 21.90 13.74 -17.54
CA ALA A 28 21.04 14.18 -16.44
C ALA A 28 19.85 13.23 -16.26
N LEU A 29 19.18 12.82 -17.35
CA LEU A 29 18.11 11.82 -17.34
C LEU A 29 18.62 10.43 -16.90
N ARG A 30 19.86 10.08 -17.27
CA ARG A 30 20.57 8.88 -16.78
C ARG A 30 20.79 8.92 -15.26
N ALA A 31 21.02 10.09 -14.66
CA ALA A 31 21.17 10.25 -13.21
C ALA A 31 19.84 10.13 -12.43
N VAL A 32 18.69 10.39 -13.07
CA VAL A 32 17.34 10.31 -12.45
C VAL A 32 16.51 9.10 -12.93
N ALA A 33 17.14 8.15 -13.64
CA ALA A 33 16.50 7.06 -14.38
C ALA A 33 15.47 6.22 -13.59
N ASP A 34 15.63 6.07 -12.27
CA ASP A 34 14.69 5.34 -11.42
C ASP A 34 13.28 6.02 -11.36
N HIS A 35 13.15 7.32 -11.67
CA HIS A 35 11.88 8.07 -11.69
C HIS A 35 11.31 8.27 -13.11
N LEU A 36 12.12 8.03 -14.16
CA LEU A 36 11.71 8.25 -15.55
C LEU A 36 10.58 7.32 -16.01
N HIS A 37 10.48 6.12 -15.44
CA HIS A 37 9.41 5.17 -15.81
C HIS A 37 8.00 5.74 -15.57
N THR A 38 7.81 6.59 -14.57
CA THR A 38 6.53 7.26 -14.31
C THR A 38 6.26 8.36 -15.34
N PHE A 39 7.28 9.14 -15.70
CA PHE A 39 7.20 10.19 -16.72
C PHE A 39 7.08 9.67 -18.17
N LEU A 40 7.63 8.48 -18.46
CA LEU A 40 7.43 7.74 -19.71
C LEU A 40 6.05 7.09 -19.78
N ALA A 41 5.47 6.68 -18.65
CA ALA A 41 4.10 6.18 -18.58
C ALA A 41 3.06 7.28 -18.84
N ASP A 42 3.36 8.51 -18.43
CA ASP A 42 2.49 9.69 -18.59
C ASP A 42 2.76 10.50 -19.88
N GLY A 43 3.63 10.01 -20.79
CA GLY A 43 3.89 10.64 -22.10
C GLY A 43 4.69 11.95 -22.09
N MET A 44 4.91 12.57 -20.92
CA MET A 44 5.52 13.91 -20.81
C MET A 44 6.91 14.03 -21.43
N ILE A 45 7.80 13.04 -21.26
CA ILE A 45 9.17 13.13 -21.80
C ILE A 45 9.18 12.89 -23.32
N GLY A 46 8.36 11.97 -23.82
CA GLY A 46 8.16 11.77 -25.26
C GLY A 46 7.64 13.05 -25.92
N ASN A 47 6.64 13.67 -25.30
CA ASN A 47 6.05 14.93 -25.77
C ASN A 47 7.06 16.09 -25.68
N THR A 48 7.87 16.15 -24.62
CA THR A 48 8.90 17.20 -24.46
C THR A 48 10.03 17.06 -25.49
N LEU A 49 10.48 15.83 -25.77
CA LEU A 49 11.49 15.56 -26.80
C LEU A 49 10.94 15.80 -28.21
N ALA A 50 9.67 15.46 -28.47
CA ALA A 50 8.99 15.74 -29.73
C ALA A 50 8.79 17.25 -29.94
N VAL A 51 8.31 17.98 -28.93
CA VAL A 51 8.18 19.45 -28.95
C VAL A 51 9.54 20.12 -29.14
N TYR A 52 10.59 19.65 -28.47
CA TYR A 52 11.94 20.20 -28.63
C TYR A 52 12.49 19.99 -30.05
N ALA A 53 12.28 18.79 -30.64
CA ALA A 53 12.66 18.51 -32.02
C ALA A 53 11.86 19.34 -33.03
N LEU A 54 10.55 19.55 -32.80
CA LEU A 54 9.69 20.44 -33.57
C LEU A 54 10.15 21.91 -33.53
N VAL A 55 10.49 22.42 -32.34
CA VAL A 55 11.03 23.79 -32.18
C VAL A 55 12.36 23.95 -32.92
N GLN A 56 13.22 22.93 -32.92
CA GLN A 56 14.49 22.98 -33.64
C GLN A 56 14.32 22.88 -35.17
N ALA A 57 13.42 22.03 -35.66
CA ALA A 57 13.11 21.92 -37.08
C ALA A 57 12.59 23.26 -37.65
N ARG A 58 11.72 23.96 -36.91
CA ARG A 58 11.22 25.29 -37.29
C ARG A 58 12.30 26.37 -37.31
N ARG A 59 13.23 26.34 -36.34
CA ARG A 59 14.35 27.30 -36.27
C ARG A 59 15.41 27.06 -37.35
N GLY A 60 15.57 25.82 -37.82
CA GLY A 60 16.48 25.48 -38.91
C GLY A 60 15.96 25.85 -40.31
N GLY A 61 14.64 26.04 -40.47
CA GLY A 61 14.00 26.36 -41.75
C GLY A 61 13.98 27.85 -42.12
N GLU A 62 14.25 28.76 -41.18
CA GLU A 62 14.13 30.21 -41.41
C GLU A 62 15.38 30.86 -42.06
N THR A 63 16.45 30.11 -42.30
CA THR A 63 17.68 30.64 -42.92
C THR A 63 17.86 30.23 -44.38
N ALA A 64 16.88 30.52 -45.25
CA ALA A 64 17.10 30.75 -46.68
C ALA A 64 15.80 31.19 -47.40
N SER A 65 15.56 32.50 -47.48
CA SER A 65 14.78 33.05 -48.59
C SER A 65 15.39 34.39 -49.02
N PRO A 66 16.08 34.46 -50.17
CA PRO A 66 16.56 35.72 -50.71
C PRO A 66 15.44 36.44 -51.47
N ALA A 67 15.26 37.71 -51.11
CA ALA A 67 14.83 38.82 -51.95
C ALA A 67 13.60 38.61 -52.86
N ARG A 68 12.43 39.06 -52.38
CA ARG A 68 11.31 39.41 -53.25
C ARG A 68 11.29 40.91 -53.47
N THR A 69 11.95 41.34 -54.55
CA THR A 69 11.91 42.71 -55.08
C THR A 69 10.49 43.05 -55.55
N ILE A 70 10.02 44.22 -55.14
CA ILE A 70 8.74 44.80 -55.52
C ILE A 70 8.86 45.34 -56.95
N ALA A 71 7.95 44.93 -57.86
CA ALA A 71 7.62 45.68 -59.05
C ALA A 71 6.12 45.51 -59.40
N THR A 72 5.45 46.65 -59.31
CA THR A 72 4.13 47.10 -59.76
C THR A 72 3.59 46.55 -61.10
N GLY A 73 2.26 46.34 -61.18
CA GLY A 73 1.49 46.61 -62.41
C GLY A 73 0.26 45.74 -62.73
N GLY A 74 -0.94 46.19 -62.31
CA GLY A 74 -2.16 46.17 -63.15
C GLY A 74 -3.14 44.96 -63.08
N PRO A 75 -4.47 45.18 -63.27
CA PRO A 75 -5.53 44.24 -62.87
C PRO A 75 -6.29 43.56 -64.03
N ALA A 76 -6.76 42.31 -63.82
CA ALA A 76 -7.99 41.76 -64.44
C ALA A 76 -8.36 40.39 -63.81
N SER A 77 -9.59 40.31 -63.29
CA SER A 77 -10.35 39.07 -63.04
C SER A 77 -10.91 38.51 -64.37
N PRO A 78 -11.59 37.34 -64.43
CA PRO A 78 -11.53 36.13 -63.59
C PRO A 78 -11.52 34.81 -64.43
N GLY A 79 -11.30 33.65 -63.80
CA GLY A 79 -11.57 32.34 -64.42
C GLY A 79 -11.39 31.16 -63.44
N PRO A 80 -12.42 30.33 -63.20
CA PRO A 80 -12.34 29.23 -62.25
C PRO A 80 -11.83 27.96 -62.96
N THR A 81 -10.58 27.57 -62.69
CA THR A 81 -10.10 26.24 -63.07
C THR A 81 -10.30 25.28 -61.92
N SER A 82 -11.24 24.36 -62.14
CA SER A 82 -11.47 23.15 -61.36
C SER A 82 -10.17 22.35 -61.13
N SER A 83 -9.65 22.38 -59.91
CA SER A 83 -8.68 21.39 -59.45
C SER A 83 -9.43 20.09 -59.15
N GLY A 84 -9.19 19.08 -59.98
CA GLY A 84 -9.72 17.73 -59.80
C GLY A 84 -9.27 17.09 -58.49
N PRO A 85 -9.96 16.02 -58.05
CA PRO A 85 -9.64 15.31 -56.81
C PRO A 85 -8.21 14.77 -56.89
N SER A 86 -7.32 15.33 -56.08
CA SER A 86 -6.00 14.77 -55.83
C SER A 86 -6.18 13.33 -55.36
N SER A 87 -5.75 12.36 -56.17
CA SER A 87 -5.70 10.96 -55.79
C SER A 87 -5.06 10.83 -54.40
N PRO A 88 -5.60 9.99 -53.50
CA PRO A 88 -4.98 9.74 -52.20
C PRO A 88 -3.54 9.30 -52.44
N GLY A 89 -2.61 10.12 -51.98
CA GLY A 89 -1.19 10.02 -52.29
C GLY A 89 -0.68 8.62 -52.00
N ARG A 90 -0.08 7.98 -53.00
CA ARG A 90 0.75 6.80 -52.78
C ARG A 90 1.83 7.20 -51.78
N ALA A 91 1.76 6.65 -50.58
CA ALA A 91 2.79 6.84 -49.56
C ALA A 91 4.15 6.49 -50.17
N ASN A 92 5.11 7.40 -50.02
CA ASN A 92 6.45 7.19 -50.53
C ASN A 92 7.03 5.92 -49.88
N PRO A 93 7.43 4.89 -50.65
CA PRO A 93 7.95 3.64 -50.09
C PRO A 93 9.14 3.84 -49.14
N ASP A 94 9.89 4.93 -49.30
CA ASP A 94 11.01 5.26 -48.41
C ASP A 94 10.53 5.77 -47.03
N GLN A 95 9.38 6.45 -46.97
CA GLN A 95 8.78 6.89 -45.69
C GLN A 95 8.25 5.70 -44.88
N ALA A 96 7.65 4.71 -45.54
CA ALA A 96 7.19 3.48 -44.89
C ALA A 96 8.37 2.71 -44.25
N ARG A 97 9.49 2.60 -44.97
CA ARG A 97 10.71 1.94 -44.45
C ARG A 97 11.30 2.68 -43.25
N LEU A 98 11.34 4.01 -43.28
CA LEU A 98 11.84 4.82 -42.16
C LEU A 98 10.97 4.65 -40.91
N LEU A 99 9.65 4.59 -41.07
CA LEU A 99 8.72 4.37 -39.98
C LEU A 99 8.91 2.98 -39.35
N ASP A 100 9.02 1.93 -40.17
CA ASP A 100 9.24 0.56 -39.69
C ASP A 100 10.56 0.44 -38.91
N GLN A 101 11.63 1.07 -39.41
CA GLN A 101 12.93 1.11 -38.72
C GLN A 101 12.85 1.87 -37.40
N ALA A 102 12.11 2.98 -37.35
CA ALA A 102 11.91 3.73 -36.12
C ALA A 102 11.10 2.93 -35.09
N ILE A 103 10.04 2.22 -35.51
CA ILE A 103 9.25 1.33 -34.66
C ILE A 103 10.14 0.24 -34.06
N ALA A 104 10.93 -0.44 -34.89
CA ALA A 104 11.82 -1.50 -34.43
C ALA A 104 12.84 -0.96 -33.42
N THR A 105 13.50 0.15 -33.75
CA THR A 105 14.54 0.77 -32.93
C THR A 105 13.98 1.26 -31.58
N LEU A 106 12.83 1.94 -31.57
CA LEU A 106 12.17 2.38 -30.32
C LEU A 106 11.76 1.20 -29.45
N THR A 107 11.20 0.15 -30.07
CA THR A 107 10.76 -1.04 -29.36
C THR A 107 11.95 -1.77 -28.73
N GLU A 108 13.04 -1.97 -29.48
CA GLU A 108 14.28 -2.58 -28.97
C GLU A 108 14.88 -1.77 -27.83
N ARG A 109 14.88 -0.43 -27.93
CA ARG A 109 15.35 0.43 -26.84
C ARG A 109 14.49 0.29 -25.60
N LEU A 110 13.17 0.32 -25.73
CA LEU A 110 12.26 0.15 -24.59
C LEU A 110 12.44 -1.24 -23.94
N ILE A 111 12.68 -2.29 -24.74
CA ILE A 111 13.04 -3.62 -24.25
C ILE A 111 14.38 -3.58 -23.50
N ALA A 112 15.41 -2.91 -24.05
CA ALA A 112 16.71 -2.75 -23.40
C ALA A 112 16.61 -1.96 -22.08
N TYR A 113 15.61 -1.09 -21.93
CA TYR A 113 15.25 -0.41 -20.69
C TYR A 113 14.32 -1.21 -19.77
N GLY A 114 14.09 -2.50 -20.07
CA GLY A 114 13.40 -3.44 -19.18
C GLY A 114 11.88 -3.50 -19.35
N LEU A 115 11.31 -2.92 -20.41
CA LEU A 115 9.90 -3.17 -20.75
C LEU A 115 9.73 -4.56 -21.38
N SER A 116 8.61 -5.23 -21.11
CA SER A 116 8.25 -6.43 -21.85
C SER A 116 8.03 -6.10 -23.33
N GLY A 117 8.30 -7.05 -24.24
CA GLY A 117 8.20 -6.81 -25.68
C GLY A 117 6.84 -6.25 -26.11
N GLU A 118 5.75 -6.75 -25.54
CA GLU A 118 4.40 -6.26 -25.83
C GLU A 118 4.18 -4.82 -25.32
N ARG A 119 4.62 -4.52 -24.09
CA ARG A 119 4.48 -3.19 -23.49
C ARG A 119 5.36 -2.15 -24.18
N ALA A 120 6.56 -2.56 -24.58
CA ALA A 120 7.47 -1.76 -25.39
C ALA A 120 6.81 -1.39 -26.72
N ARG A 121 6.24 -2.38 -27.43
CA ARG A 121 5.55 -2.14 -28.70
C ARG A 121 4.35 -1.20 -28.55
N GLN A 122 3.53 -1.40 -27.51
CA GLN A 122 2.39 -0.53 -27.24
C GLN A 122 2.81 0.91 -26.93
N GLN A 123 3.89 1.11 -26.16
CA GLN A 123 4.42 2.45 -25.89
C GLN A 123 5.04 3.10 -27.13
N THR A 124 5.74 2.33 -27.98
CA THR A 124 6.24 2.81 -29.28
C THR A 124 5.10 3.36 -30.13
N PHE A 125 3.97 2.64 -30.23
CA PHE A 125 2.84 3.11 -31.01
C PHE A 125 2.20 4.38 -30.45
N ARG A 126 2.03 4.50 -29.13
CA ARG A 126 1.51 5.74 -28.52
C ARG A 126 2.42 6.94 -28.75
N LEU A 127 3.74 6.74 -28.66
CA LEU A 127 4.70 7.80 -28.95
C LEU A 127 4.57 8.24 -30.41
N LEU A 128 4.50 7.29 -31.34
CA LEU A 128 4.33 7.61 -32.76
C LEU A 128 2.98 8.26 -33.04
N GLU A 129 1.89 7.86 -32.37
CA GLU A 129 0.58 8.51 -32.48
C GLU A 129 0.67 10.02 -32.16
N THR A 130 1.50 10.40 -31.18
CA THR A 130 1.77 11.81 -30.87
C THR A 130 2.57 12.51 -31.98
N VAL A 131 3.54 11.81 -32.58
CA VAL A 131 4.34 12.31 -33.70
C VAL A 131 3.50 12.55 -34.96
N PHE A 132 2.49 11.71 -35.18
CA PHE A 132 1.59 11.79 -36.33
C PHE A 132 0.30 12.57 -36.03
N GLU A 133 0.24 13.35 -34.95
CA GLU A 133 -0.92 14.21 -34.68
C GLU A 133 -1.18 15.20 -35.83
N PRO A 134 -2.46 15.49 -36.16
CA PRO A 134 -2.81 16.45 -37.20
C PRO A 134 -2.24 17.84 -36.88
N GLY A 135 -1.23 18.27 -37.64
CA GLY A 135 -0.54 19.55 -37.44
C GLY A 135 0.96 19.51 -37.69
N ASN A 136 1.58 18.33 -37.62
CA ASN A 136 2.99 18.15 -37.95
C ASN A 136 3.17 17.99 -39.46
N THR A 137 4.15 18.69 -40.04
CA THR A 137 4.43 18.57 -41.48
C THR A 137 5.19 17.27 -41.79
N PRO A 138 5.09 16.73 -43.03
CA PRO A 138 5.86 15.54 -43.43
C PRO A 138 7.38 15.68 -43.20
N GLU A 139 7.91 16.90 -43.33
CA GLU A 139 9.32 17.22 -43.10
C GLU A 139 9.67 17.16 -41.61
N GLU A 140 8.80 17.67 -40.73
CA GLU A 140 8.96 17.59 -39.27
C GLU A 140 8.94 16.13 -38.80
N ILE A 141 8.02 15.32 -39.33
CA ILE A 141 7.94 13.88 -39.07
C ILE A 141 9.21 13.18 -39.53
N GLN A 142 9.68 13.46 -40.75
CA GLN A 142 10.89 12.83 -41.30
C GLN A 142 12.14 13.20 -40.48
N ALA A 143 12.29 14.48 -40.11
CA ALA A 143 13.40 14.94 -39.28
C ALA A 143 13.42 14.24 -37.92
N LEU A 144 12.25 14.06 -37.29
CA LEU A 144 12.13 13.36 -36.01
C LEU A 144 12.51 11.87 -36.14
N LEU A 145 11.99 11.18 -37.17
CA LEU A 145 12.31 9.77 -37.42
C LEU A 145 13.81 9.59 -37.69
N SER A 146 14.42 10.47 -38.49
CA SER A 146 15.86 10.45 -38.75
C SER A 146 16.68 10.72 -37.48
N ALA A 147 16.27 11.65 -36.62
CA ALA A 147 16.95 11.93 -35.36
C ALA A 147 16.88 10.74 -34.39
N LEU A 148 15.73 10.07 -34.31
CA LEU A 148 15.55 8.84 -33.51
C LEU A 148 16.50 7.72 -33.97
N LEU A 149 16.61 7.53 -35.29
CA LEU A 149 17.49 6.53 -35.90
C LEU A 149 18.98 6.88 -35.77
N ALA A 150 19.33 8.17 -35.77
CA ALA A 150 20.71 8.64 -35.61
C ALA A 150 21.23 8.52 -34.16
N THR A 151 20.35 8.31 -33.18
CA THR A 151 20.80 8.09 -31.80
C THR A 151 21.44 6.69 -31.70
N PRO A 152 22.59 6.53 -31.03
CA PRO A 152 23.20 5.21 -30.88
C PRO A 152 22.23 4.20 -30.23
N PRO A 153 22.34 2.89 -30.56
CA PRO A 153 21.55 1.86 -29.91
C PRO A 153 21.78 1.93 -28.39
N ALA A 154 20.70 1.78 -27.61
CA ALA A 154 20.82 1.75 -26.17
C ALA A 154 21.74 0.59 -25.79
N LEU A 155 22.88 0.90 -25.17
CA LEU A 155 23.69 -0.14 -24.56
C LEU A 155 22.81 -0.86 -23.54
N PRO A 156 22.78 -2.21 -23.53
CA PRO A 156 22.09 -2.94 -22.48
C PRO A 156 22.59 -2.37 -21.14
N LEU A 157 21.64 -1.98 -20.28
CA LEU A 157 21.99 -1.50 -18.95
C LEU A 157 22.96 -2.52 -18.35
N PRO A 158 24.13 -2.09 -17.82
CA PRO A 158 25.08 -3.02 -17.23
C PRO A 158 24.28 -3.92 -16.29
N GLU A 159 24.34 -5.24 -16.55
CA GLU A 159 23.56 -6.22 -15.81
C GLU A 159 23.67 -5.85 -14.34
N ARG A 160 22.56 -5.42 -13.75
CA ARG A 160 22.53 -5.00 -12.35
C ARG A 160 23.06 -6.22 -11.62
N PRO A 161 24.25 -6.17 -10.98
CA PRO A 161 24.89 -7.36 -10.45
C PRO A 161 23.85 -8.06 -9.59
N ALA A 162 23.58 -9.33 -9.87
CA ALA A 162 22.50 -10.10 -9.23
C ALA A 162 22.67 -10.20 -7.69
N GLY A 163 23.78 -9.69 -7.14
CA GLY A 163 24.05 -9.55 -5.71
C GLY A 163 23.98 -8.11 -5.16
N GLY A 164 23.63 -7.10 -5.94
CA GLY A 164 23.46 -5.73 -5.46
C GLY A 164 22.31 -5.67 -4.47
N ARG A 165 22.62 -5.46 -3.18
CA ARG A 165 21.65 -5.36 -2.08
C ARG A 165 20.57 -4.34 -2.43
N SER A 166 19.47 -4.88 -2.92
CA SER A 166 18.29 -4.18 -3.37
C SER A 166 17.78 -3.25 -2.26
N ARG A 167 17.99 -1.92 -2.41
CA ARG A 167 17.58 -0.77 -1.55
C ARG A 167 16.20 -0.93 -0.86
N SER A 168 16.05 -1.76 0.16
CA SER A 168 14.75 -2.21 0.68
C SER A 168 14.03 -1.09 1.42
N TRP A 169 13.07 -0.46 0.74
CA TRP A 169 12.06 0.38 1.34
C TRP A 169 11.15 -0.47 2.23
N MET A 170 11.13 -0.20 3.53
CA MET A 170 10.30 -0.91 4.50
C MET A 170 9.25 0.05 5.03
N LEU A 171 8.01 -0.40 5.16
CA LEU A 171 7.01 0.36 5.92
C LEU A 171 7.42 0.37 7.41
N PRO A 172 6.98 1.38 8.19
CA PRO A 172 7.16 1.33 9.62
C PRO A 172 6.57 0.04 10.19
N PRO A 173 7.14 -0.51 11.27
CA PRO A 173 6.73 -1.79 11.84
C PRO A 173 5.46 -1.59 12.67
N TRP A 174 4.37 -1.21 12.00
CA TRP A 174 3.09 -0.81 12.60
C TRP A 174 2.53 -1.85 13.55
N LEU A 175 2.78 -3.12 13.27
CA LEU A 175 2.36 -4.23 14.12
C LEU A 175 3.06 -4.23 15.47
N TRP A 176 4.37 -3.99 15.48
CA TRP A 176 5.14 -3.83 16.72
C TRP A 176 4.79 -2.54 17.43
N PHE A 177 4.64 -1.45 16.68
CA PHE A 177 4.21 -0.17 17.23
C PHE A 177 2.87 -0.29 17.94
N TYR A 178 1.87 -0.89 17.27
CA TYR A 178 0.55 -1.16 17.86
C TYR A 178 0.67 -1.98 19.13
N LEU A 179 1.38 -3.11 19.07
CA LEU A 179 1.53 -4.00 20.21
C LEU A 179 2.15 -3.26 21.40
N THR A 180 3.26 -2.56 21.20
CA THR A 180 3.94 -1.82 22.26
C THR A 180 3.09 -0.66 22.79
N ALA A 181 2.48 0.13 21.92
CA ALA A 181 1.64 1.26 22.32
C ALA A 181 0.39 0.81 23.08
N CYS A 182 -0.31 -0.22 22.60
CA CYS A 182 -1.48 -0.77 23.25
C CYS A 182 -1.14 -1.44 24.59
N LEU A 183 -0.03 -2.17 24.70
CA LEU A 183 0.38 -2.79 25.96
C LEU A 183 0.80 -1.76 27.01
N LEU A 184 1.67 -0.82 26.63
CA LEU A 184 2.27 0.10 27.60
C LEU A 184 1.29 1.17 28.07
N ALA A 185 0.37 1.62 27.21
CA ALA A 185 -0.53 2.73 27.56
C ALA A 185 -2.00 2.36 27.58
N GLY A 186 -2.43 1.46 26.70
CA GLY A 186 -3.84 1.07 26.63
C GLY A 186 -4.24 0.11 27.74
N ALA A 187 -3.45 -0.95 27.96
CA ALA A 187 -3.85 -2.05 28.82
C ALA A 187 -4.17 -1.65 30.28
N PRO A 188 -3.38 -0.79 30.97
CA PRO A 188 -3.72 -0.37 32.33
C PRO A 188 -5.03 0.42 32.40
N GLY A 189 -5.25 1.35 31.47
CA GLY A 189 -6.47 2.14 31.40
C GLY A 189 -7.69 1.26 31.11
N LEU A 190 -7.59 0.38 30.12
CA LEU A 190 -8.65 -0.56 29.77
C LEU A 190 -8.99 -1.52 30.90
N LEU A 191 -8.00 -1.98 31.65
CA LEU A 191 -8.22 -2.84 32.81
C LEU A 191 -8.91 -2.07 33.95
N SER A 192 -8.47 -0.84 34.23
CA SER A 192 -9.10 0.03 35.23
C SER A 192 -10.56 0.35 34.87
N ASP A 193 -10.83 0.72 33.62
CA ASP A 193 -12.18 0.99 33.13
C ASP A 193 -13.05 -0.25 33.21
N TRP A 194 -12.51 -1.41 32.86
CA TRP A 194 -13.23 -2.67 32.97
C TRP A 194 -13.54 -3.04 34.42
N ILE A 195 -12.59 -2.91 35.34
CA ILE A 195 -12.81 -3.18 36.78
C ILE A 195 -13.94 -2.29 37.31
N ARG A 196 -13.92 -1.00 36.95
CA ARG A 196 -14.97 -0.04 37.33
C ARG A 196 -16.33 -0.45 36.76
N GLN A 197 -16.43 -0.70 35.46
CA GLN A 197 -17.68 -1.13 34.80
C GLN A 197 -18.21 -2.45 35.37
N ALA A 198 -17.34 -3.43 35.60
CA ALA A 198 -17.72 -4.71 36.20
C ALA A 198 -18.29 -4.51 37.61
N GLY A 199 -17.71 -3.61 38.41
CA GLY A 199 -18.23 -3.24 39.72
C GLY A 199 -19.62 -2.57 39.64
N GLU A 200 -19.81 -1.65 38.71
CA GLU A 200 -21.09 -0.98 38.46
C GLU A 200 -22.18 -1.98 38.05
N TYR A 201 -21.88 -2.89 37.11
CA TYR A 201 -22.83 -3.92 36.65
C TYR A 201 -23.10 -4.98 37.71
N TRP A 202 -22.09 -5.37 38.49
CA TRP A 202 -22.26 -6.26 39.63
C TRP A 202 -23.19 -5.64 40.68
N SER A 203 -23.00 -4.35 40.98
CA SER A 203 -23.88 -3.62 41.89
C SER A 203 -25.32 -3.59 41.37
N LEU A 204 -25.51 -3.27 40.08
CA LEU A 204 -26.82 -3.27 39.43
C LEU A 204 -27.49 -4.65 39.48
N MET A 205 -26.73 -5.72 39.26
CA MET A 205 -27.24 -7.09 39.29
C MET A 205 -27.64 -7.57 40.69
N THR A 206 -26.93 -7.13 41.74
CA THR A 206 -27.10 -7.61 43.12
C THR A 206 -28.07 -6.78 43.95
N HIS A 207 -28.14 -5.46 43.72
CA HIS A 207 -28.97 -4.55 44.52
C HIS A 207 -30.30 -4.18 43.84
N SER A 208 -30.48 -4.48 42.56
CA SER A 208 -31.77 -4.22 41.89
C SER A 208 -32.82 -5.28 42.24
N PRO A 209 -34.08 -4.89 42.50
CA PRO A 209 -35.16 -5.84 42.64
C PRO A 209 -35.33 -6.70 41.38
N LEU A 210 -35.89 -7.90 41.54
CA LEU A 210 -36.23 -8.79 40.41
C LEU A 210 -37.09 -8.02 39.39
N GLY A 211 -36.65 -7.97 38.13
CA GLY A 211 -37.31 -7.19 37.07
C GLY A 211 -36.34 -6.74 35.99
N ALA A 212 -36.76 -5.75 35.18
CA ALA A 212 -36.02 -5.27 34.02
C ALA A 212 -34.59 -4.77 34.35
N ALA A 213 -34.41 -4.11 35.50
CA ALA A 213 -33.11 -3.59 35.95
C ALA A 213 -32.10 -4.71 36.26
N ARG A 214 -32.54 -5.82 36.86
CA ARG A 214 -31.66 -6.96 37.13
C ARG A 214 -31.28 -7.68 35.84
N THR A 215 -32.22 -7.89 34.92
CA THR A 215 -31.95 -8.50 33.61
C THR A 215 -31.00 -7.62 32.78
N ALA A 216 -31.20 -6.31 32.80
CA ALA A 216 -30.30 -5.32 32.23
C ALA A 216 -28.87 -5.48 32.79
N GLY A 217 -28.73 -5.52 34.12
CA GLY A 217 -27.44 -5.73 34.78
C GLY A 217 -26.75 -7.03 34.38
N ILE A 218 -27.49 -8.14 34.26
CA ILE A 218 -26.93 -9.42 33.80
C ILE A 218 -26.42 -9.31 32.36
N VAL A 219 -27.21 -8.73 31.46
CA VAL A 219 -26.83 -8.61 30.05
C VAL A 219 -25.63 -7.68 29.87
N LEU A 220 -25.60 -6.56 30.58
CA LEU A 220 -24.45 -5.63 30.57
C LEU A 220 -23.22 -6.26 31.20
N ALA A 221 -23.36 -7.05 32.28
CA ALA A 221 -22.26 -7.79 32.87
C ALA A 221 -21.67 -8.81 31.88
N VAL A 222 -22.51 -9.58 31.19
CA VAL A 222 -22.07 -10.55 30.17
C VAL A 222 -21.40 -9.83 28.98
N ALA A 223 -21.96 -8.72 28.51
CA ALA A 223 -21.33 -7.89 27.48
C ALA A 223 -19.98 -7.32 27.93
N SER A 224 -19.85 -6.92 29.20
CA SER A 224 -18.60 -6.41 29.77
C SER A 224 -17.48 -7.45 29.78
N ILE A 225 -17.81 -8.73 30.01
CA ILE A 225 -16.83 -9.83 29.93
C ILE A 225 -16.29 -9.95 28.50
N ALA A 226 -17.15 -9.79 27.49
CA ALA A 226 -16.71 -9.79 26.10
C ALA A 226 -15.76 -8.63 25.76
N HIS A 227 -15.84 -7.49 26.47
CA HIS A 227 -14.89 -6.38 26.31
C HIS A 227 -13.51 -6.65 26.92
N LEU A 228 -13.42 -7.53 27.91
CA LEU A 228 -12.13 -7.91 28.49
C LEU A 228 -11.33 -8.84 27.55
N PHE A 229 -12.04 -9.56 26.67
CA PHE A 229 -11.45 -10.58 25.83
C PHE A 229 -10.34 -10.06 24.89
N PRO A 230 -10.49 -8.91 24.18
CA PRO A 230 -9.38 -8.31 23.45
C PRO A 230 -8.13 -8.04 24.31
N VAL A 231 -8.30 -7.54 25.54
CA VAL A 231 -7.19 -7.27 26.47
C VAL A 231 -6.49 -8.56 26.88
N LEU A 232 -7.25 -9.58 27.31
CA LEU A 232 -6.71 -10.88 27.71
C LEU A 232 -5.91 -11.53 26.58
N ILE A 233 -6.33 -11.34 25.33
CA ILE A 233 -5.63 -11.92 24.20
C ILE A 233 -4.46 -11.08 23.75
N LEU A 234 -4.50 -9.76 23.88
CA LEU A 234 -3.29 -8.95 23.72
C LEU A 234 -2.24 -9.37 24.74
N LEU A 235 -2.64 -9.59 26.00
CA LEU A 235 -1.75 -10.08 27.06
C LEU A 235 -1.26 -11.50 26.77
N GLY A 236 -2.16 -12.44 26.46
CA GLY A 236 -1.80 -13.82 26.13
C GLY A 236 -0.96 -13.91 24.85
N GLY A 237 -1.22 -13.03 23.89
CA GLY A 237 -0.46 -12.92 22.67
C GLY A 237 0.94 -12.41 22.92
N THR A 238 1.08 -11.38 23.76
CA THR A 238 2.38 -10.87 24.22
C THR A 238 3.15 -11.92 24.99
N ALA A 239 2.51 -12.62 25.91
CA ALA A 239 3.12 -13.73 26.64
C ALA A 239 3.60 -14.84 25.67
N SER A 240 2.84 -15.12 24.61
CA SER A 240 3.27 -16.09 23.59
C SER A 240 4.52 -15.65 22.81
N LEU A 241 4.78 -14.34 22.70
CA LEU A 241 6.01 -13.81 22.09
C LEU A 241 7.23 -14.10 22.95
N LEU A 242 7.07 -14.25 24.27
CA LEU A 242 8.18 -14.51 25.19
C LEU A 242 8.71 -15.95 25.07
N VAL A 243 7.95 -16.85 24.45
CA VAL A 243 8.26 -18.29 24.35
C VAL A 243 8.21 -18.80 22.91
N PRO A 244 8.97 -18.22 21.96
CA PRO A 244 8.88 -18.56 20.54
C PRO A 244 9.16 -20.05 20.26
N GLY A 245 10.02 -20.70 21.05
CA GLY A 245 10.31 -22.13 20.92
C GLY A 245 9.12 -23.04 21.22
N LEU A 246 8.28 -22.72 22.21
CA LEU A 246 7.06 -23.48 22.50
C LEU A 246 6.05 -23.33 21.37
N ARG A 247 5.91 -22.12 20.84
CA ARG A 247 5.07 -21.84 19.67
C ARG A 247 5.56 -22.62 18.44
N ALA A 248 6.86 -22.66 18.18
CA ALA A 248 7.45 -23.44 17.09
C ALA A 248 7.07 -24.93 17.19
N ARG A 249 7.27 -25.54 18.37
CA ARG A 249 6.91 -26.95 18.60
C ARG A 249 5.41 -27.21 18.48
N HIS A 250 4.57 -26.25 18.87
CA HIS A 250 3.12 -26.36 18.69
C HIS A 250 2.75 -26.33 17.20
N VAL A 251 3.30 -25.38 16.44
CA VAL A 251 3.10 -25.26 15.00
C VAL A 251 3.55 -26.52 14.28
N GLU A 252 4.73 -27.02 14.61
CA GLU A 252 5.31 -28.23 14.00
C GLU A 252 4.45 -29.46 14.23
N ARG A 253 3.98 -29.67 15.47
CA ARG A 253 3.05 -30.76 15.77
C ARG A 253 1.69 -30.58 15.08
N ARG A 254 1.12 -29.37 15.08
CA ARG A 254 -0.20 -29.09 14.51
C ARG A 254 -0.25 -29.29 12.99
N HIS A 255 0.85 -29.01 12.30
CA HIS A 255 0.94 -29.08 10.84
C HIS A 255 1.77 -30.26 10.34
N ASP A 256 2.20 -31.14 11.24
CA ASP A 256 3.07 -32.28 10.95
C ASP A 256 4.31 -31.88 10.12
N LEU A 257 4.99 -30.82 10.58
CA LEU A 257 6.15 -30.24 9.88
C LEU A 257 7.42 -31.01 10.24
N ARG A 258 8.12 -31.52 9.23
CA ARG A 258 9.32 -32.37 9.38
C ARG A 258 10.47 -31.88 8.52
N VAL A 259 11.68 -32.35 8.79
CA VAL A 259 12.76 -32.27 7.79
C VAL A 259 12.42 -33.26 6.67
N SER A 260 12.69 -32.90 5.43
CA SER A 260 12.42 -33.75 4.28
C SER A 260 13.67 -33.83 3.42
N ASP A 261 14.00 -35.05 3.00
CA ASP A 261 15.10 -35.37 2.08
C ASP A 261 14.66 -35.27 0.61
N ASN A 262 13.51 -34.65 0.34
CA ASN A 262 13.03 -34.46 -1.03
C ASN A 262 13.93 -33.44 -1.75
N PRO A 263 14.46 -33.75 -2.95
CA PRO A 263 15.37 -32.86 -3.68
C PRO A 263 14.75 -31.50 -4.00
N VAL A 264 13.42 -31.43 -4.19
CA VAL A 264 12.70 -30.16 -4.38
C VAL A 264 12.82 -29.26 -3.14
N ILE A 265 12.74 -29.87 -1.95
CA ILE A 265 12.84 -29.13 -0.69
C ILE A 265 14.28 -28.66 -0.47
N GLU A 266 15.28 -29.42 -0.90
CA GLU A 266 16.67 -28.99 -0.88
C GLU A 266 16.94 -27.80 -1.80
N GLU A 267 16.37 -27.79 -3.02
CA GLU A 267 16.42 -26.66 -3.95
C GLU A 267 15.79 -25.40 -3.33
N ILE A 268 14.59 -25.54 -2.74
CA ILE A 268 13.89 -24.46 -2.03
C ILE A 268 14.74 -23.96 -0.85
N ALA A 269 15.31 -24.88 -0.06
CA ALA A 269 16.15 -24.53 1.07
C ALA A 269 17.44 -23.83 0.63
N ALA A 270 18.03 -24.23 -0.50
CA ALA A 270 19.18 -23.55 -1.09
C ALA A 270 18.81 -22.12 -1.52
N PHE A 271 17.65 -21.93 -2.16
CA PHE A 271 17.14 -20.60 -2.49
C PHE A 271 16.98 -19.72 -1.24
N VAL A 272 16.34 -20.25 -0.19
CA VAL A 272 16.12 -19.50 1.06
C VAL A 272 17.45 -19.17 1.75
N ARG A 273 18.39 -20.12 1.84
CA ARG A 273 19.72 -19.87 2.46
C ARG A 273 20.52 -18.79 1.73
N ARG A 274 20.39 -18.65 0.41
CA ARG A 274 21.01 -17.54 -0.35
C ARG A 274 20.48 -16.17 0.06
N HIS A 275 19.23 -16.08 0.50
CA HIS A 275 18.58 -14.83 0.88
C HIS A 275 18.63 -14.53 2.38
N ASP A 276 18.55 -15.57 3.21
CA ASP A 276 18.65 -15.50 4.68
C ASP A 276 19.11 -16.87 5.24
N PRO A 277 20.39 -17.02 5.63
CA PRO A 277 20.92 -18.28 6.15
C PRO A 277 20.39 -18.61 7.55
N SER A 278 19.70 -17.69 8.23
CA SER A 278 19.11 -17.92 9.56
C SER A 278 17.76 -18.65 9.52
N ILE A 279 17.25 -18.94 8.32
CA ILE A 279 15.95 -19.59 8.11
C ILE A 279 16.16 -21.07 7.77
N GLU A 280 15.50 -21.95 8.53
CA GLU A 280 15.40 -23.38 8.20
C GLU A 280 14.07 -23.68 7.49
N ILE A 281 14.04 -24.70 6.62
CA ILE A 281 12.80 -25.19 6.00
C ILE A 281 12.25 -26.38 6.79
N ARG A 282 10.93 -26.44 6.93
CA ARG A 282 10.20 -27.64 7.35
C ARG A 282 9.09 -27.94 6.36
N PHE A 283 8.91 -29.21 6.02
CA PHE A 283 7.94 -29.65 5.02
C PHE A 283 6.71 -30.29 5.67
N SER A 284 5.55 -30.08 5.05
CA SER A 284 4.29 -30.77 5.34
C SER A 284 3.59 -31.17 4.04
N GLU A 285 2.99 -32.36 4.03
CA GLU A 285 2.19 -32.85 2.90
C GLU A 285 0.81 -32.17 2.79
N SER A 286 0.44 -31.32 3.76
CA SER A 286 -0.86 -30.64 3.75
C SER A 286 -1.03 -29.74 2.51
N THR A 287 -2.22 -29.79 1.91
CA THR A 287 -2.59 -28.99 0.73
C THR A 287 -3.24 -27.64 1.05
N ARG A 288 -3.21 -27.22 2.32
CA ARG A 288 -4.01 -26.09 2.84
C ARG A 288 -3.40 -24.70 2.68
N MET A 289 -2.12 -24.61 2.29
CA MET A 289 -1.38 -23.36 2.07
C MET A 289 -0.13 -23.62 1.22
N LEU A 290 0.61 -22.58 0.83
CA LEU A 290 1.85 -22.70 0.03
C LEU A 290 3.08 -22.70 0.93
N ALA A 291 3.32 -21.60 1.62
CA ALA A 291 4.39 -21.43 2.58
C ALA A 291 3.89 -20.61 3.77
N ARG A 292 4.57 -20.70 4.91
CA ARG A 292 4.44 -19.70 5.97
C ARG A 292 5.66 -19.65 6.88
N VAL A 293 6.15 -18.45 7.18
CA VAL A 293 7.16 -18.23 8.21
C VAL A 293 6.58 -18.32 9.62
N TYR A 294 7.37 -18.86 10.56
CA TYR A 294 7.06 -18.90 11.99
C TYR A 294 8.35 -18.82 12.84
N PRO A 295 8.25 -18.36 14.09
CA PRO A 295 9.44 -18.17 14.93
C PRO A 295 9.88 -19.51 15.50
N ALA A 296 11.19 -19.80 15.44
CA ALA A 296 11.81 -20.96 16.08
C ALA A 296 12.66 -20.58 17.31
N GLY A 297 12.97 -19.30 17.44
CA GLY A 297 13.64 -18.66 18.55
C GLY A 297 13.63 -17.14 18.32
N TRP A 298 14.25 -16.37 19.20
CA TRP A 298 14.31 -14.91 19.04
C TRP A 298 15.05 -14.46 17.78
N THR A 299 16.11 -15.19 17.41
CA THR A 299 16.96 -14.91 16.26
C THR A 299 16.74 -15.88 15.09
N LYS A 300 16.13 -17.04 15.34
CA LYS A 300 15.94 -18.11 14.35
C LYS A 300 14.49 -18.17 13.89
N ALA A 301 14.30 -18.37 12.60
CA ALA A 301 12.97 -18.58 12.01
C ALA A 301 12.96 -19.83 11.15
N ARG A 302 11.74 -20.30 10.90
CA ARG A 302 11.48 -21.44 10.01
C ARG A 302 10.42 -21.06 9.00
N ILE A 303 10.55 -21.57 7.78
CA ILE A 303 9.48 -21.52 6.79
C ILE A 303 8.89 -22.93 6.68
N ALA A 304 7.60 -23.03 6.99
CA ALA A 304 6.79 -24.19 6.68
C ALA A 304 6.49 -24.18 5.19
N VAL A 305 6.97 -25.17 4.45
CA VAL A 305 6.72 -25.41 3.03
C VAL A 305 5.70 -26.54 2.91
N PHE A 306 4.67 -26.32 2.10
CA PHE A 306 3.58 -27.26 1.92
C PHE A 306 3.58 -27.84 0.50
N LEU A 307 2.98 -29.01 0.32
CA LEU A 307 2.92 -29.72 -0.96
C LEU A 307 2.51 -28.83 -2.16
N PRO A 308 1.54 -27.91 -2.07
CA PRO A 308 1.20 -27.06 -3.21
C PRO A 308 2.34 -26.13 -3.66
N LEU A 309 3.26 -25.73 -2.76
CA LEU A 309 4.42 -24.94 -3.14
C LEU A 309 5.47 -25.76 -3.89
N THR A 310 5.66 -27.05 -3.56
CA THR A 310 6.59 -27.89 -4.33
C THR A 310 6.08 -28.14 -5.74
N VAL A 311 4.77 -28.27 -5.91
CA VAL A 311 4.12 -28.31 -7.22
C VAL A 311 4.30 -26.99 -7.96
N LEU A 312 4.07 -25.86 -7.28
CA LEU A 312 4.29 -24.53 -7.87
C LEU A 312 5.75 -24.30 -8.26
N TRP A 313 6.70 -24.74 -7.43
CA TRP A 313 8.14 -24.62 -7.68
C TRP A 313 8.56 -25.31 -8.98
N ARG A 314 7.99 -26.47 -9.28
CA ARG A 314 8.26 -27.19 -10.53
C ARG A 314 7.54 -26.57 -11.73
N ALA A 315 6.33 -26.04 -11.55
CA ALA A 315 5.49 -25.56 -12.64
C ALA A 315 5.74 -24.08 -13.03
N ASP A 316 6.02 -23.23 -12.05
CA ASP A 316 6.26 -21.78 -12.20
C ASP A 316 7.23 -21.33 -11.10
N PRO A 317 8.55 -21.55 -11.30
CA PRO A 317 9.57 -21.26 -10.29
C PRO A 317 9.53 -19.81 -9.82
N GLU A 318 9.31 -18.85 -10.73
CA GLU A 318 9.26 -17.42 -10.38
C GLU A 318 8.12 -17.10 -9.41
N ALA A 319 6.94 -17.67 -9.62
CA ALA A 319 5.81 -17.49 -8.71
C ALA A 319 6.09 -18.15 -7.34
N ALA A 320 6.71 -19.32 -7.32
CA ALA A 320 7.08 -19.99 -6.07
C ALA A 320 8.15 -19.19 -5.29
N GLU A 321 9.15 -18.64 -5.99
CA GLU A 321 10.16 -17.77 -5.42
C GLU A 321 9.55 -16.46 -4.88
N ALA A 322 8.56 -15.88 -5.57
CA ALA A 322 7.82 -14.72 -5.08
C ALA A 322 7.13 -15.01 -3.73
N VAL A 323 6.53 -16.20 -3.55
CA VAL A 323 5.97 -16.64 -2.27
C VAL A 323 7.06 -16.73 -1.19
N LEU A 324 8.19 -17.35 -1.48
CA LEU A 324 9.28 -17.49 -0.50
C LEU A 324 9.89 -16.14 -0.12
N LEU A 325 10.02 -15.21 -1.07
CA LEU A 325 10.52 -13.86 -0.83
C LEU A 325 9.56 -13.04 0.04
N HIS A 326 8.25 -13.22 -0.13
CA HIS A 326 7.24 -12.67 0.77
C HIS A 326 7.44 -13.19 2.20
N GLU A 327 7.62 -14.50 2.40
CA GLU A 327 7.88 -15.08 3.73
C GLU A 327 9.22 -14.60 4.35
N ILE A 328 10.26 -14.48 3.54
CA ILE A 328 11.55 -13.90 3.96
C ILE A 328 11.39 -12.43 4.38
N ALA A 329 10.51 -11.67 3.73
CA ALA A 329 10.24 -10.29 4.10
C ALA A 329 9.68 -10.19 5.52
N HIS A 330 8.72 -11.03 5.87
CA HIS A 330 8.19 -11.12 7.24
C HIS A 330 9.26 -11.51 8.27
N ARG A 331 10.25 -12.33 7.89
CA ARG A 331 11.41 -12.58 8.75
C ARG A 331 12.25 -11.33 8.94
N ARG A 332 12.61 -10.64 7.85
CA ARG A 332 13.46 -9.43 7.90
C ARG A 332 12.82 -8.31 8.71
N GLN A 333 11.50 -8.17 8.61
CA GLN A 333 10.71 -7.21 9.40
C GLN A 333 10.46 -7.64 10.84
N ARG A 334 10.83 -8.89 11.18
CA ARG A 334 10.51 -9.55 12.46
C ARG A 334 9.00 -9.68 12.71
N ASP A 335 8.19 -9.56 11.68
CA ASP A 335 6.74 -9.72 11.76
C ASP A 335 6.37 -11.14 12.17
N HIS A 336 7.13 -12.15 11.73
CA HIS A 336 6.92 -13.56 12.07
C HIS A 336 6.87 -13.88 13.58
N HIS A 337 7.32 -12.96 14.45
CA HIS A 337 7.09 -13.09 15.89
C HIS A 337 5.65 -12.77 16.25
N VAL A 338 5.05 -11.72 15.69
CA VAL A 338 3.69 -11.31 16.02
C VAL A 338 2.67 -12.00 15.10
N VAL A 339 2.95 -12.08 13.80
CA VAL A 339 2.18 -12.82 12.79
C VAL A 339 2.80 -14.18 12.49
N GLY A 340 2.10 -15.03 11.73
CA GLY A 340 2.57 -16.35 11.32
C GLY A 340 1.72 -17.49 11.86
N LEU A 341 2.20 -18.73 11.65
CA LEU A 341 1.50 -19.91 12.16
C LEU A 341 1.39 -19.86 13.69
N ALA A 342 0.21 -20.22 14.19
CA ALA A 342 -0.19 -20.08 15.60
C ALA A 342 -0.06 -18.64 16.15
N SER A 343 -0.20 -17.60 15.32
CA SER A 343 -0.27 -16.24 15.83
C SER A 343 -1.46 -16.11 16.79
N PRO A 344 -1.26 -15.60 18.02
CA PRO A 344 -2.33 -15.35 18.98
C PRO A 344 -3.35 -14.35 18.42
N PHE A 345 -2.91 -13.46 17.53
CA PHE A 345 -3.78 -12.49 16.87
C PHE A 345 -4.71 -13.16 15.84
N ALA A 346 -4.19 -14.10 15.04
CA ALA A 346 -5.05 -14.86 14.12
C ALA A 346 -6.07 -15.74 14.87
N TRP A 347 -5.70 -16.23 16.05
CA TRP A 347 -6.62 -16.94 16.95
C TRP A 347 -7.66 -15.98 17.55
N LEU A 348 -7.25 -14.80 18.03
CA LEU A 348 -8.13 -13.72 18.50
C LEU A 348 -9.27 -13.48 17.52
N VAL A 349 -8.89 -13.08 16.31
CA VAL A 349 -9.82 -12.73 15.24
C VAL A 349 -10.82 -13.86 14.95
N ARG A 350 -10.35 -15.12 15.00
CA ARG A 350 -11.19 -16.30 14.70
C ARG A 350 -12.20 -16.59 15.81
N VAL A 351 -11.77 -16.57 17.07
CA VAL A 351 -12.64 -16.94 18.21
C VAL A 351 -13.57 -15.78 18.59
N TRP A 352 -13.08 -14.56 18.43
CA TRP A 352 -13.79 -13.38 18.88
C TRP A 352 -14.99 -13.02 18.00
N GLY A 353 -14.92 -13.22 16.67
CA GLY A 353 -16.05 -12.95 15.78
C GLY A 353 -17.35 -13.65 16.21
N PRO A 354 -17.35 -14.98 16.44
CA PRO A 354 -18.51 -15.69 17.02
C PRO A 354 -18.93 -15.16 18.39
N ILE A 355 -17.98 -14.90 19.31
CA ILE A 355 -18.29 -14.36 20.64
C ILE A 355 -19.01 -13.02 20.51
N PHE A 356 -18.55 -12.14 19.62
CA PHE A 356 -19.21 -10.85 19.40
C PHE A 356 -20.60 -10.97 18.82
N VAL A 357 -20.81 -11.87 17.87
CA VAL A 357 -22.14 -12.09 17.32
C VAL A 357 -23.07 -12.58 18.44
N LEU A 358 -22.63 -13.53 19.25
CA LEU A 358 -23.45 -14.14 20.30
C LEU A 358 -23.66 -13.26 21.53
N VAL A 359 -22.66 -12.49 21.94
CA VAL A 359 -22.65 -11.73 23.21
C VAL A 359 -22.84 -10.23 22.98
N GLY A 360 -22.46 -9.71 21.81
CA GLY A 360 -22.66 -8.32 21.43
C GLY A 360 -23.93 -8.11 20.61
N LEU A 361 -23.98 -8.68 19.40
CA LEU A 361 -25.04 -8.37 18.42
C LEU A 361 -26.37 -9.06 18.72
N LEU A 362 -26.35 -10.31 19.16
CA LEU A 362 -27.57 -11.08 19.43
C LEU A 362 -28.41 -10.44 20.55
N PRO A 363 -27.86 -10.03 21.71
CA PRO A 363 -28.63 -9.30 22.71
C PRO A 363 -29.22 -8.00 22.17
N ILE A 364 -28.46 -7.22 21.40
CA ILE A 364 -28.97 -5.98 20.76
C ILE A 364 -30.20 -6.28 19.91
N ALA A 365 -30.11 -7.30 19.04
CA ALA A 365 -31.20 -7.68 18.14
C ALA A 365 -32.42 -8.20 18.91
N LEU A 366 -32.22 -9.02 19.95
CA LEU A 366 -33.30 -9.56 20.77
C LEU A 366 -34.03 -8.45 21.53
N TYR A 367 -33.31 -7.52 22.18
CA TYR A 367 -33.95 -6.39 22.89
C TYR A 367 -34.66 -5.43 21.94
N ALA A 368 -34.07 -5.16 20.77
CA ALA A 368 -34.70 -4.33 19.76
C ALA A 368 -35.99 -4.98 19.21
N ALA A 369 -36.02 -6.31 19.04
CA ALA A 369 -37.16 -7.03 18.49
C ALA A 369 -38.29 -7.30 19.51
N LEU A 370 -37.93 -7.67 20.74
CA LEU A 370 -38.91 -8.02 21.78
C LEU A 370 -39.57 -6.78 22.40
N GLY A 371 -38.91 -5.61 22.33
CA GLY A 371 -39.40 -4.37 22.89
C GLY A 371 -39.49 -4.39 24.43
N GLY A 372 -40.17 -3.38 24.98
CA GLY A 372 -40.38 -3.22 26.42
C GLY A 372 -39.91 -1.86 26.95
N PRO A 373 -40.27 -1.50 28.20
CA PRO A 373 -40.05 -0.15 28.73
C PRO A 373 -38.57 0.27 28.80
N ALA A 374 -37.66 -0.70 28.92
CA ALA A 374 -36.22 -0.47 28.99
C ALA A 374 -35.47 -0.83 27.69
N ALA A 375 -36.18 -1.28 26.65
CA ALA A 375 -35.55 -1.85 25.46
C ALA A 375 -34.72 -0.81 24.70
N SER A 376 -35.23 0.41 24.51
CA SER A 376 -34.50 1.47 23.79
C SER A 376 -33.20 1.86 24.50
N LEU A 377 -33.26 2.06 25.82
CA LEU A 377 -32.10 2.41 26.64
C LEU A 377 -31.06 1.28 26.65
N LEU A 378 -31.50 0.03 26.79
CA LEU A 378 -30.61 -1.14 26.72
C LEU A 378 -29.99 -1.31 25.34
N THR A 379 -30.77 -1.16 24.27
CA THR A 379 -30.26 -1.22 22.90
C THR A 379 -29.24 -0.11 22.65
N GLY A 380 -29.50 1.12 23.12
CA GLY A 380 -28.55 2.24 23.06
C GLY A 380 -27.24 1.91 23.77
N GLN A 381 -27.30 1.46 25.03
CA GLN A 381 -26.11 1.09 25.80
C GLN A 381 -25.33 -0.07 25.15
N LEU A 382 -26.03 -1.08 24.65
CA LEU A 382 -25.40 -2.22 23.97
C LEU A 382 -24.78 -1.82 22.62
N LEU A 383 -25.36 -0.84 21.89
CA LEU A 383 -24.75 -0.29 20.68
C LEU A 383 -23.43 0.41 20.99
N VAL A 384 -23.38 1.24 22.04
CA VAL A 384 -22.13 1.88 22.50
C VAL A 384 -21.09 0.80 22.82
N HIS A 385 -21.48 -0.24 23.55
CA HIS A 385 -20.61 -1.37 23.85
C HIS A 385 -20.12 -2.11 22.58
N ALA A 386 -20.99 -2.28 21.58
CA ALA A 386 -20.60 -2.88 20.31
C ALA A 386 -19.48 -2.10 19.59
N THR A 387 -19.33 -0.79 19.84
CA THR A 387 -18.25 0.02 19.22
C THR A 387 -16.85 -0.27 19.75
N VAL A 388 -16.73 -0.89 20.93
CA VAL A 388 -15.42 -1.31 21.51
C VAL A 388 -14.68 -2.20 20.53
N VAL A 389 -15.42 -2.99 19.77
CA VAL A 389 -14.91 -3.97 18.82
C VAL A 389 -14.15 -3.34 17.67
N PRO A 390 -14.79 -2.54 16.79
CA PRO A 390 -14.07 -1.95 15.69
C PRO A 390 -12.95 -1.07 16.22
N ARG A 391 -13.14 -0.46 17.40
CA ARG A 391 -12.10 0.33 18.06
C ARG A 391 -10.83 -0.48 18.34
N MET A 392 -10.97 -1.73 18.81
CA MET A 392 -9.86 -2.63 19.13
C MET A 392 -9.29 -3.38 17.91
N LEU A 393 -10.11 -3.66 16.90
CA LEU A 393 -9.69 -4.49 15.76
C LEU A 393 -9.18 -3.71 14.55
N LEU A 394 -9.66 -2.49 14.31
CA LEU A 394 -9.30 -1.75 13.08
C LEU A 394 -7.80 -1.52 12.96
N LEU A 395 -7.16 -1.02 14.03
CA LEU A 395 -5.72 -0.73 14.02
C LEU A 395 -4.86 -1.97 13.80
N PRO A 396 -5.03 -3.08 14.55
CA PRO A 396 -4.18 -4.24 14.31
C PRO A 396 -4.49 -4.92 12.99
N VAL A 397 -5.74 -4.95 12.51
CA VAL A 397 -6.06 -5.44 11.15
C VAL A 397 -5.33 -4.61 10.10
N MET A 398 -5.31 -3.28 10.23
CA MET A 398 -4.54 -2.43 9.33
C MET A 398 -3.03 -2.69 9.44
N ALA A 399 -2.48 -2.86 10.65
CA ALA A 399 -1.07 -3.21 10.83
C ALA A 399 -0.71 -4.52 10.13
N LEU A 400 -1.58 -5.54 10.20
CA LEU A 400 -1.41 -6.79 9.47
C LEU A 400 -1.43 -6.58 7.97
N TRP A 401 -2.40 -5.83 7.47
CA TRP A 401 -2.50 -5.53 6.05
C TRP A 401 -1.24 -4.81 5.54
N LEU A 402 -0.72 -3.84 6.31
CA LEU A 402 0.49 -3.13 5.95
C LEU A 402 1.74 -4.02 6.01
N ALA A 403 1.82 -4.97 6.95
CA ALA A 403 2.90 -5.96 6.97
C ALA A 403 2.88 -6.85 5.72
N GLU A 404 1.70 -7.36 5.34
CA GLU A 404 1.52 -8.20 4.15
C GLU A 404 1.82 -7.43 2.86
N LEU A 405 1.34 -6.20 2.73
CA LEU A 405 1.65 -5.33 1.58
C LEU A 405 3.13 -4.94 1.54
N SER A 406 3.78 -4.77 2.70
CA SER A 406 5.23 -4.54 2.74
C SER A 406 6.01 -5.77 2.32
N ALA A 407 5.55 -6.98 2.67
CA ALA A 407 6.16 -8.23 2.27
C ALA A 407 6.02 -8.48 0.76
N ASP A 408 4.83 -8.21 0.21
CA ASP A 408 4.56 -8.26 -1.23
C ASP A 408 5.52 -7.40 -2.04
N ARG A 409 5.86 -6.20 -1.55
CA ARG A 409 6.81 -5.31 -2.23
C ARG A 409 8.21 -5.91 -2.37
N LEU A 410 8.67 -6.72 -1.41
CA LEU A 410 9.96 -7.40 -1.53
C LEU A 410 9.92 -8.45 -2.66
N ALA A 411 8.82 -9.20 -2.74
CA ALA A 411 8.59 -10.19 -3.79
C ALA A 411 8.47 -9.53 -5.18
N VAL A 412 7.63 -8.51 -5.32
CA VAL A 412 7.45 -7.72 -6.57
C VAL A 412 8.77 -7.17 -7.07
N ARG A 413 9.61 -6.68 -6.17
CA ARG A 413 10.86 -6.07 -6.57
C ARG A 413 11.89 -7.08 -7.09
N GLN A 414 11.92 -8.26 -6.50
CA GLN A 414 12.94 -9.27 -6.84
C GLN A 414 12.49 -10.19 -7.97
N ARG A 415 11.18 -10.43 -8.13
CA ARG A 415 10.63 -11.35 -9.13
C ARG A 415 9.58 -10.74 -10.07
N GLY A 416 9.28 -9.45 -9.92
CA GLY A 416 8.28 -8.76 -10.73
C GLY A 416 6.86 -8.88 -10.18
N ALA A 417 5.99 -7.96 -10.62
CA ALA A 417 4.58 -7.95 -10.22
C ALA A 417 3.82 -9.19 -10.73
N ASP A 418 4.12 -9.62 -11.95
CA ASP A 418 3.42 -10.74 -12.59
C ASP A 418 3.64 -12.06 -11.84
N ALA A 419 4.87 -12.33 -11.38
CA ALA A 419 5.18 -13.52 -10.58
C ALA A 419 4.36 -13.54 -9.28
N LEU A 420 4.26 -12.42 -8.57
CA LEU A 420 3.44 -12.32 -7.37
C LEU A 420 1.94 -12.47 -7.70
N ILE A 421 1.45 -11.86 -8.78
CA ILE A 421 0.03 -11.95 -9.17
C ILE A 421 -0.35 -13.40 -9.51
N ARG A 422 0.53 -14.15 -10.21
CA ARG A 422 0.36 -15.58 -10.49
C ARG A 422 0.36 -16.39 -9.19
N ALA A 423 1.28 -16.10 -8.26
CA ALA A 423 1.33 -16.73 -6.94
C ALA A 423 0.02 -16.50 -6.14
N LEU A 424 -0.47 -15.26 -6.08
CA LEU A 424 -1.76 -14.92 -5.44
C LEU A 424 -2.95 -15.63 -6.11
N GLY A 425 -2.89 -15.83 -7.43
CA GLY A 425 -3.86 -16.62 -8.18
C GLY A 425 -3.90 -18.08 -7.72
N ARG A 426 -2.72 -18.67 -7.49
CA ARG A 426 -2.58 -20.05 -7.00
C ARG A 426 -3.03 -20.19 -5.55
N GLU A 427 -2.69 -19.22 -4.69
CA GLU A 427 -3.14 -19.20 -3.30
C GLU A 427 -4.69 -19.17 -3.21
N ARG A 428 -5.34 -18.35 -4.06
CA ARG A 428 -6.80 -18.26 -4.13
C ARG A 428 -7.47 -19.58 -4.54
N ALA A 429 -6.80 -20.37 -5.38
CA ALA A 429 -7.31 -21.64 -5.88
C ALA A 429 -7.23 -22.78 -4.85
N LEU A 430 -6.49 -22.60 -3.74
CA LEU A 430 -6.40 -23.61 -2.69
C LEU A 430 -7.75 -23.82 -1.99
N PRO A 431 -8.06 -25.05 -1.53
CA PRO A 431 -9.30 -25.35 -0.85
C PRO A 431 -9.40 -24.59 0.48
N HIS A 432 -10.39 -23.69 0.57
CA HIS A 432 -10.67 -22.90 1.78
C HIS A 432 -12.15 -22.96 2.15
N ASP A 433 -12.41 -23.32 3.40
CA ASP A 433 -13.73 -23.22 4.02
C ASP A 433 -14.25 -21.77 3.93
N ARG A 434 -15.57 -21.60 3.76
CA ARG A 434 -16.20 -20.26 3.64
C ARG A 434 -15.88 -19.38 4.86
N MET A 435 -15.94 -19.93 6.07
CA MET A 435 -15.57 -19.20 7.29
C MET A 435 -14.09 -18.79 7.31
N ARG A 436 -13.19 -19.62 6.76
CA ARG A 436 -11.77 -19.28 6.64
C ARG A 436 -11.53 -18.15 5.65
N ARG A 437 -12.34 -18.03 4.59
CA ARG A 437 -12.30 -16.88 3.67
C ARG A 437 -12.73 -15.58 4.34
N VAL A 438 -13.82 -15.59 5.10
CA VAL A 438 -14.31 -14.38 5.80
C VAL A 438 -13.32 -13.95 6.88
N SER A 439 -12.88 -14.87 7.74
CA SER A 439 -11.86 -14.56 8.76
C SER A 439 -10.50 -14.18 8.15
N GLY A 440 -10.21 -14.67 6.94
CA GLY A 440 -9.02 -14.30 6.18
C GLY A 440 -8.94 -12.81 5.86
N LEU A 441 -10.06 -12.11 5.69
CA LEU A 441 -10.08 -10.65 5.44
C LEU A 441 -9.56 -9.84 6.64
N LEU A 442 -9.67 -10.38 7.85
CA LEU A 442 -9.20 -9.73 9.05
C LEU A 442 -7.70 -9.98 9.29
N THR A 443 -7.12 -10.99 8.64
CA THR A 443 -5.69 -11.31 8.79
C THR A 443 -4.85 -10.98 7.57
N HIS A 444 -5.47 -10.87 6.40
CA HIS A 444 -4.82 -10.60 5.12
C HIS A 444 -5.60 -9.53 4.36
N PRO A 445 -4.90 -8.63 3.65
CA PRO A 445 -5.57 -7.67 2.78
C PRO A 445 -6.29 -8.41 1.64
N PRO A 446 -7.43 -7.88 1.15
CA PRO A 446 -8.13 -8.47 0.02
C PRO A 446 -7.19 -8.68 -1.18
N ILE A 447 -7.32 -9.80 -1.88
CA ILE A 447 -6.43 -10.14 -3.01
C ILE A 447 -6.44 -9.03 -4.08
N GLY A 448 -7.58 -8.39 -4.31
CA GLY A 448 -7.68 -7.25 -5.23
C GLY A 448 -6.80 -6.06 -4.79
N LEU A 449 -6.70 -5.80 -3.49
CA LEU A 449 -5.82 -4.76 -2.95
C LEU A 449 -4.34 -5.15 -3.12
N ARG A 450 -3.99 -6.41 -2.80
CA ARG A 450 -2.61 -6.94 -3.00
C ARG A 450 -2.18 -6.84 -4.46
N ARG A 451 -3.04 -7.22 -5.41
CA ARG A 451 -2.78 -7.09 -6.86
C ARG A 451 -2.59 -5.65 -7.29
N LYS A 452 -3.49 -4.74 -6.90
CA LYS A 452 -3.35 -3.30 -7.22
C LYS A 452 -2.06 -2.70 -6.66
N ALA A 453 -1.67 -3.10 -5.44
CA ALA A 453 -0.41 -2.69 -4.83
C ALA A 453 0.80 -3.28 -5.58
N ALA A 454 0.75 -4.54 -6.00
CA ALA A 454 1.79 -5.18 -6.79
C ALA A 454 1.97 -4.54 -8.17
N GLU A 455 0.87 -4.13 -8.81
CA GLU A 455 0.84 -3.43 -10.09
C GLU A 455 1.33 -1.96 -9.99
N GLY A 456 1.61 -1.45 -8.79
CA GLY A 456 2.00 -0.06 -8.57
C GLY A 456 0.86 0.95 -8.72
N ARG A 457 -0.40 0.49 -8.74
CA ARG A 457 -1.60 1.34 -8.89
C ARG A 457 -2.08 1.99 -7.59
N PHE A 458 -1.48 1.61 -6.46
CA PHE A 458 -1.64 2.33 -5.21
C PHE A 458 -0.64 3.50 -5.22
N HIS A 459 -0.98 4.69 -4.70
CA HIS A 459 -0.20 5.95 -4.71
C HIS A 459 1.22 5.86 -4.08
N GLY A 460 2.03 4.93 -4.57
CA GLY A 460 3.32 4.52 -4.07
C GLY A 460 3.34 4.26 -2.57
N LEU A 461 4.46 4.66 -1.98
CA LEU A 461 4.74 4.54 -0.57
C LEU A 461 3.91 5.51 0.28
N THR A 462 3.50 6.65 -0.27
CA THR A 462 2.69 7.66 0.43
C THR A 462 1.33 7.08 0.83
N GLY A 463 0.63 6.42 -0.11
CA GLY A 463 -0.65 5.78 0.20
C GLY A 463 -0.54 4.75 1.33
N LEU A 464 0.52 3.93 1.31
CA LEU A 464 0.76 2.92 2.34
C LEU A 464 1.16 3.54 3.69
N ALA A 465 1.91 4.65 3.69
CA ALA A 465 2.27 5.37 4.91
C ALA A 465 1.05 6.07 5.55
N VAL A 466 0.15 6.61 4.74
CA VAL A 466 -1.10 7.27 5.17
C VAL A 466 -2.16 6.27 5.64
N ALA A 467 -2.13 5.03 5.19
CA ALA A 467 -3.14 4.03 5.54
C ALA A 467 -3.28 3.80 7.07
N TRP A 468 -2.17 3.80 7.80
CA TRP A 468 -2.19 3.71 9.27
C TRP A 468 -2.95 4.89 9.93
N PRO A 469 -2.55 6.15 9.76
CA PRO A 469 -3.27 7.27 10.38
C PRO A 469 -4.68 7.46 9.82
N ALA A 470 -4.94 7.14 8.55
CA ALA A 470 -6.29 7.14 7.99
C ALA A 470 -7.22 6.16 8.72
N THR A 471 -6.68 5.06 9.26
CA THR A 471 -7.47 4.09 10.03
C THR A 471 -7.97 4.67 11.36
N LEU A 472 -7.26 5.63 11.95
CA LEU A 472 -7.74 6.36 13.14
C LEU A 472 -8.97 7.21 12.80
N VAL A 473 -8.96 7.88 11.65
CA VAL A 473 -10.11 8.67 11.16
C VAL A 473 -11.30 7.77 10.88
N VAL A 474 -11.10 6.66 10.16
CA VAL A 474 -12.15 5.67 9.89
C VAL A 474 -12.73 5.12 11.20
N ARG A 475 -11.87 4.84 12.18
CA ARG A 475 -12.30 4.39 13.51
C ARG A 475 -13.18 5.42 14.21
N LEU A 476 -12.77 6.69 14.23
CA LEU A 476 -13.56 7.77 14.85
C LEU A 476 -14.90 7.96 14.14
N ALA A 477 -14.92 7.96 12.81
CA ALA A 477 -16.15 8.06 12.02
C ALA A 477 -17.11 6.91 12.31
N LEU A 478 -16.60 5.68 12.38
CA LEU A 478 -17.41 4.50 12.67
C LEU A 478 -17.99 4.52 14.09
N VAL A 479 -17.18 4.88 15.10
CA VAL A 479 -17.67 5.02 16.48
C VAL A 479 -18.74 6.10 16.56
N SER A 480 -18.52 7.24 15.89
CA SER A 480 -19.48 8.36 15.85
C SER A 480 -20.81 7.98 15.19
N ALA A 481 -20.74 7.24 14.08
CA ALA A 481 -21.92 6.77 13.37
C ALA A 481 -22.80 5.82 14.20
N VAL A 482 -22.21 5.07 15.14
CA VAL A 482 -22.93 4.18 16.06
C VAL A 482 -23.37 4.91 17.34
N ALA A 483 -22.55 5.84 17.84
CA ALA A 483 -22.85 6.60 19.04
C ALA A 483 -24.08 7.52 18.87
N LEU A 484 -24.23 8.15 17.70
CA LEU A 484 -25.36 9.02 17.41
C LEU A 484 -26.73 8.33 17.61
N PRO A 485 -27.05 7.21 16.93
CA PRO A 485 -28.32 6.52 17.17
C PRO A 485 -28.42 5.94 18.58
N ALA A 486 -27.29 5.60 19.23
CA ALA A 486 -27.32 5.12 20.60
C ALA A 486 -27.80 6.21 21.59
N PHE A 487 -27.31 7.45 21.46
CA PHE A 487 -27.75 8.58 22.27
C PHE A 487 -29.21 8.97 21.99
N MET A 488 -29.64 8.90 20.73
CA MET A 488 -31.04 9.13 20.38
C MET A 488 -31.96 8.06 21.01
N LEU A 489 -31.51 6.80 21.07
CA LEU A 489 -32.25 5.71 21.71
C LEU A 489 -32.34 5.85 23.24
N THR A 490 -31.42 6.61 23.86
CA THR A 490 -31.51 6.97 25.29
C THR A 490 -32.42 8.17 25.54
N GLY A 491 -33.10 8.69 24.51
CA GLY A 491 -34.09 9.76 24.62
C GLY A 491 -33.53 11.17 24.41
N GLU A 492 -32.28 11.30 24.01
CA GLU A 492 -31.70 12.61 23.67
C GLU A 492 -32.26 13.11 22.33
N ASP A 493 -32.49 14.43 22.24
CA ASP A 493 -32.77 15.06 20.96
C ASP A 493 -31.53 15.06 20.07
N ALA A 494 -31.72 15.25 18.76
CA ALA A 494 -30.64 15.17 17.79
C ALA A 494 -29.50 16.19 18.06
N GLY A 495 -29.81 17.39 18.55
CA GLY A 495 -28.82 18.42 18.84
C GLY A 495 -27.91 18.01 20.00
N THR A 496 -28.52 17.55 21.09
CA THR A 496 -27.80 17.04 22.27
C THR A 496 -26.96 15.81 21.92
N ALA A 497 -27.52 14.86 21.18
CA ALA A 497 -26.81 13.66 20.75
C ALA A 497 -25.59 13.99 19.87
N ILE A 498 -25.73 14.93 18.93
CA ILE A 498 -24.62 15.42 18.10
C ILE A 498 -23.52 16.05 18.98
N ALA A 499 -23.89 16.90 19.94
CA ALA A 499 -22.94 17.53 20.85
C ALA A 499 -22.19 16.48 21.70
N HIS A 500 -22.87 15.44 22.18
CA HIS A 500 -22.24 14.33 22.88
C HIS A 500 -21.29 13.53 21.98
N VAL A 501 -21.65 13.25 20.73
CA VAL A 501 -20.74 12.59 19.77
C VAL A 501 -19.46 13.41 19.56
N PHE A 502 -19.58 14.74 19.37
CA PHE A 502 -18.40 15.60 19.24
C PHE A 502 -17.53 15.59 20.50
N ARG A 503 -18.13 15.63 21.69
CA ARG A 503 -17.38 15.50 22.96
C ARG A 503 -16.66 14.16 23.04
N SER A 504 -17.34 13.06 22.72
CA SER A 504 -16.75 11.72 22.70
C SER A 504 -15.61 11.58 21.69
N ILE A 505 -15.65 12.26 20.55
CA ILE A 505 -14.51 12.30 19.60
C ILE A 505 -13.28 12.93 20.26
N VAL A 506 -13.45 14.07 20.95
CA VAL A 506 -12.33 14.75 21.59
C VAL A 506 -11.76 13.94 22.74
N GLU A 507 -12.62 13.32 23.56
CA GLU A 507 -12.20 12.39 24.62
C GLU A 507 -11.47 11.16 24.06
N ALA A 508 -11.97 10.59 22.97
CA ALA A 508 -11.31 9.48 22.29
C ALA A 508 -9.92 9.88 21.77
N LEU A 509 -9.80 11.06 21.13
CA LEU A 509 -8.52 11.60 20.69
C LEU A 509 -7.57 11.84 21.87
N ALA A 510 -8.07 12.32 23.01
CA ALA A 510 -7.28 12.51 24.22
C ALA A 510 -6.73 11.17 24.75
N PHE A 511 -7.56 10.13 24.76
CA PHE A 511 -7.16 8.77 25.11
C PHE A 511 -6.10 8.21 24.13
N ASP A 512 -6.21 8.54 22.84
CA ASP A 512 -5.32 8.07 21.79
C ASP A 512 -4.03 8.91 21.63
N ARG A 513 -3.78 9.91 22.48
CA ARG A 513 -2.63 10.83 22.37
C ARG A 513 -1.29 10.11 22.22
N LEU A 514 -1.06 9.01 22.94
CA LEU A 514 0.19 8.26 22.81
C LEU A 514 0.30 7.57 21.44
N ILE A 515 -0.79 6.99 20.94
CA ILE A 515 -0.83 6.37 19.61
C ILE A 515 -0.59 7.43 18.54
N LEU A 516 -1.22 8.60 18.67
CA LEU A 516 -1.08 9.71 17.73
C LEU A 516 0.35 10.28 17.70
N SER A 517 0.87 10.68 18.86
CA SER A 517 2.25 11.19 18.98
C SER A 517 3.29 10.15 18.59
N GLY A 518 3.13 8.90 19.04
CA GLY A 518 4.01 7.79 18.67
C GLY A 518 4.00 7.50 17.18
N SER A 519 2.84 7.59 16.51
CA SER A 519 2.73 7.42 15.06
C SER A 519 3.43 8.54 14.31
N ALA A 520 3.26 9.80 14.75
CA ALA A 520 3.92 10.95 14.16
C ALA A 520 5.46 10.85 14.31
N VAL A 521 5.95 10.56 15.52
CA VAL A 521 7.38 10.33 15.78
C VAL A 521 7.92 9.19 14.93
N LEU A 522 7.21 8.05 14.87
CA LEU A 522 7.65 6.91 14.08
C LEU A 522 7.73 7.26 12.60
N LEU A 523 6.75 7.97 12.03
CA LEU A 523 6.80 8.39 10.62
C LEU A 523 7.98 9.33 10.33
N VAL A 524 8.26 10.28 11.23
CA VAL A 524 9.38 11.22 11.06
C VAL A 524 10.74 10.51 11.17
N VAL A 525 10.90 9.64 12.16
CA VAL A 525 12.19 9.00 12.49
C VAL A 525 12.47 7.77 11.62
N TRP A 526 11.43 7.11 11.10
CA TRP A 526 11.58 5.85 10.36
C TRP A 526 12.50 5.93 9.14
N PRO A 527 12.41 6.95 8.25
CA PRO A 527 13.34 7.09 7.13
C PRO A 527 14.80 7.12 7.56
N TRP A 528 15.09 7.74 8.71
CA TRP A 528 16.43 7.80 9.27
C TRP A 528 16.90 6.43 9.80
N ILE A 529 16.02 5.70 10.50
CA ILE A 529 16.30 4.31 10.96
C ILE A 529 16.60 3.40 9.76
N VAL A 530 15.84 3.52 8.68
CA VAL A 530 16.04 2.73 7.46
C VAL A 530 17.40 3.06 6.84
N ARG A 531 17.75 4.35 6.74
CA ARG A 531 19.02 4.83 6.19
C ARG A 531 20.23 4.33 6.97
N THR A 532 20.20 4.40 8.31
CA THR A 532 21.35 4.00 9.15
C THR A 532 21.57 2.49 9.16
N ARG A 533 20.50 1.70 9.02
CA ARG A 533 20.61 0.22 8.98
C ARG A 533 21.07 -0.33 7.64
N HIS A 534 20.98 0.45 6.56
CA HIS A 534 21.29 0.01 5.21
C HIS A 534 22.19 1.04 4.53
N THR A 535 23.49 0.94 4.80
CA THR A 535 24.54 1.84 4.32
C THR A 535 24.57 2.04 2.80
N ASP A 536 23.97 1.12 2.02
CA ASP A 536 23.87 1.20 0.55
C ASP A 536 22.63 1.99 0.03
N GLN A 537 21.78 2.51 0.92
CA GLN A 537 20.53 3.19 0.53
C GLN A 537 20.73 4.70 0.36
N GLY A 538 21.35 5.08 -0.75
CA GLY A 538 21.73 6.47 -1.04
C GLY A 538 20.61 7.52 -1.06
N ASN A 539 19.32 7.17 -1.18
CA ASN A 539 18.24 8.18 -1.24
C ASN A 539 16.90 7.62 -0.73
N VAL A 540 16.70 7.65 0.60
CA VAL A 540 15.38 7.39 1.21
C VAL A 540 14.42 8.53 0.93
N PRO A 541 13.29 8.31 0.22
CA PRO A 541 12.33 9.38 0.02
C PRO A 541 11.67 9.70 1.36
N PHE A 542 12.00 10.85 1.93
CA PHE A 542 11.42 11.34 3.19
C PHE A 542 9.99 11.87 3.00
N ILE A 543 9.72 12.48 1.84
CA ILE A 543 8.47 13.19 1.55
C ILE A 543 7.21 12.37 1.86
N PRO A 544 7.10 11.09 1.44
CA PRO A 544 5.91 10.28 1.74
C PRO A 544 5.60 10.15 3.24
N TYR A 545 6.63 10.04 4.07
CA TYR A 545 6.48 9.88 5.52
C TYR A 545 6.15 11.21 6.20
N VAL A 546 6.77 12.31 5.74
CA VAL A 546 6.45 13.66 6.21
C VAL A 546 4.99 14.01 5.92
N LEU A 547 4.52 13.76 4.69
CA LEU A 547 3.11 13.97 4.33
C LEU A 547 2.18 13.10 5.17
N ALA A 548 2.52 11.83 5.40
CA ALA A 548 1.73 10.95 6.26
C ALA A 548 1.71 11.39 7.73
N THR A 549 2.70 12.16 8.20
CA THR A 549 2.79 12.68 9.57
C THR A 549 1.79 13.80 9.84
N ALA A 550 1.36 14.53 8.81
CA ALA A 550 0.43 15.65 8.96
C ALA A 550 -0.90 15.21 9.62
N LEU A 551 -1.42 14.04 9.24
CA LEU A 551 -2.69 13.53 9.77
C LEU A 551 -2.66 13.19 11.27
N PRO A 552 -1.75 12.33 11.79
CA PRO A 552 -1.70 12.06 13.23
C PRO A 552 -1.34 13.30 14.04
N LEU A 553 -0.55 14.24 13.50
CA LEU A 553 -0.24 15.51 14.17
C LEU A 553 -1.49 16.40 14.28
N ALA A 554 -2.27 16.55 13.20
CA ALA A 554 -3.51 17.31 13.24
C ALA A 554 -4.49 16.72 14.26
N LEU A 555 -4.70 15.40 14.25
CA LEU A 555 -5.54 14.70 15.24
C LEU A 555 -5.02 14.88 16.68
N TYR A 556 -3.70 14.86 16.87
CA TYR A 556 -3.07 15.12 18.17
C TYR A 556 -3.36 16.55 18.66
N LEU A 557 -3.21 17.56 17.81
CA LEU A 557 -3.51 18.95 18.16
C LEU A 557 -5.00 19.14 18.50
N THR A 558 -5.90 18.54 17.71
CA THR A 558 -7.35 18.54 17.97
C THR A 558 -7.69 17.94 19.34
N SER A 559 -6.91 16.97 19.82
CA SER A 559 -7.14 16.35 21.13
C SER A 559 -7.05 17.31 22.33
N PHE A 560 -6.51 18.53 22.14
CA PHE A 560 -6.42 19.54 23.21
C PHE A 560 -7.59 20.53 23.22
N LEU A 561 -8.43 20.56 22.18
CA LEU A 561 -9.51 21.55 22.06
C LEU A 561 -10.65 21.35 23.07
N GLY A 562 -10.82 20.15 23.64
CA GLY A 562 -11.88 19.85 24.62
C GLY A 562 -11.52 20.16 26.07
N GLY A 563 -10.31 20.67 26.33
CA GLY A 563 -9.85 21.01 27.68
C GLY A 563 -10.12 22.47 28.09
N ALA A 564 -10.74 23.29 27.22
CA ALA A 564 -11.14 24.63 27.61
C ALA A 564 -12.24 24.52 28.68
N PRO A 565 -12.03 25.00 29.91
CA PRO A 565 -13.06 24.98 30.93
C PRO A 565 -14.28 25.72 30.40
N THR A 566 -15.42 25.03 30.30
CA THR A 566 -16.71 25.66 30.07
C THR A 566 -17.06 26.41 31.36
N GLY A 567 -16.63 27.67 31.42
CA GLY A 567 -16.96 28.61 32.49
C GLY A 567 -18.43 29.03 32.47
#